data_AF-A0A914R9D4-F1
#
_entry.id   AF-A0A914R9D4-F1
#
_cell.length_a   1.000
_cell.length_b   1.000
_cell.length_c   1.000
_cell.angle_alpha   90.00
_cell.angle_beta   90.00
_cell.angle_gamma   90.00
#
_symmetry.space_group_name_H-M   'P 1'
#
loop_
_entity.id
_entity.type
_entity.pdbx_description
1 polymer ?
#
loop_
_entity_poly.entity_id
_entity_poly.type
_entity_poly.pdbx_seq_one_letter_code
_entity_poly.pdbx_strand_id
1 'polypeptide(L)'
;LKELRLSVWSNGILLEYIDGDKKTETAFYPINSLHYCAAVRYVNVSGYAIEGGGERFLPLDSPFANNDDTRHPPIFAAIFRRTTGIKVLECHAFICTNAKAANALVRCCFHAYAESMYVKLEERIPGLKAIKEASRSASPPSERAARCDQCFR
;
A
#
# COMPACT_ATOMS: atom_id res chain seq x y z
N LEU A 1 -13.08 10.73 -13.60
CA LEU A 1 -12.21 10.28 -12.48
C LEU A 1 -11.44 11.50 -12.01
N LYS A 2 -11.28 11.70 -10.70
CA LYS A 2 -10.42 12.79 -10.19
C LYS A 2 -8.97 12.31 -10.23
N GLU A 3 -8.08 13.16 -10.73
CA GLU A 3 -6.64 12.90 -10.67
C GLU A 3 -6.15 13.18 -9.26
N LEU A 4 -5.23 12.33 -8.82
CA LEU A 4 -4.66 12.39 -7.49
C LEU A 4 -3.25 11.86 -7.51
N ARG A 5 -2.44 12.35 -6.57
CA ARG A 5 -1.15 11.78 -6.24
C ARG A 5 -1.27 11.02 -4.92
N LEU A 6 -0.84 9.77 -4.93
CA LEU A 6 -0.75 8.94 -3.74
C LEU A 6 0.72 8.78 -3.36
N SER A 7 1.06 9.00 -2.10
CA SER A 7 2.43 8.86 -1.60
C SER A 7 2.44 8.12 -0.27
N VAL A 8 3.33 7.13 -0.14
CA VAL A 8 3.50 6.36 1.09
C VAL A 8 4.69 6.88 1.87
N TRP A 9 4.44 7.22 3.13
CA TRP A 9 5.40 7.74 4.09
C TRP A 9 5.56 6.72 5.23
N SER A 10 6.64 6.82 6.01
CA SER A 10 6.87 5.93 7.15
C SER A 10 5.76 5.99 8.20
N ASN A 11 5.06 7.13 8.31
CA ASN A 11 3.98 7.36 9.27
C ASN A 11 2.57 7.27 8.66
N GLY A 12 2.41 7.08 7.35
CA GLY A 12 1.09 6.99 6.74
C GLY A 12 1.05 7.18 5.22
N ILE A 13 -0.15 7.34 4.70
CA ILE A 13 -0.43 7.49 3.27
C ILE A 13 -1.02 8.88 3.06
N LEU A 14 -0.37 9.66 2.19
CA LEU A 14 -0.82 10.99 1.79
C LEU A 14 -1.53 10.90 0.43
N LEU A 15 -2.76 11.40 0.40
CA LEU A 15 -3.56 11.60 -0.78
C LEU A 15 -3.57 13.10 -1.10
N GLU A 16 -3.22 13.47 -2.32
CA GLU A 16 -3.31 14.86 -2.81
C GLU A 16 -4.19 14.89 -4.06
N TYR A 17 -5.29 15.64 -4.03
CA TYR A 17 -6.11 15.87 -5.22
C TYR A 17 -5.45 16.90 -6.13
N ILE A 18 -5.45 16.61 -7.43
CA ILE A 18 -4.88 17.48 -8.46
C ILE A 18 -6.04 18.17 -9.17
N ASP A 19 -6.06 19.51 -9.16
CA ASP A 19 -6.99 20.33 -9.94
C ASP A 19 -6.18 21.26 -10.87
N GLY A 20 -5.89 20.77 -12.07
CA GLY A 20 -4.93 21.41 -12.98
C GLY A 20 -3.54 21.54 -12.32
N ASP A 21 -2.99 22.75 -12.30
CA ASP A 21 -1.69 23.04 -11.66
C ASP A 21 -1.79 23.33 -10.14
N LYS A 22 -2.99 23.32 -9.56
CA LYS A 22 -3.20 23.67 -8.14
C LYS A 22 -3.44 22.41 -7.31
N LYS A 23 -2.61 22.22 -6.27
CA LYS A 23 -2.88 21.27 -5.18
C LYS A 23 -3.95 21.85 -4.28
N THR A 24 -5.13 21.24 -4.23
CA THR A 24 -6.31 21.83 -3.57
C THR A 24 -6.68 21.13 -2.27
N GLU A 25 -6.69 19.81 -2.24
CA GLU A 25 -7.12 19.04 -1.07
C GLU A 25 -6.16 17.90 -0.75
N THR A 26 -5.87 17.71 0.53
CA THR A 26 -5.05 16.59 1.01
C THR A 26 -5.78 15.80 2.07
N ALA A 27 -5.58 14.48 2.06
CA ALA A 27 -6.02 13.58 3.12
C ALA A 27 -4.85 12.72 3.55
N PHE A 28 -4.63 12.60 4.85
CA PHE A 28 -3.55 11.79 5.41
C PHE A 28 -4.12 10.65 6.26
N TYR A 29 -3.72 9.42 5.93
CA TYR A 29 -4.14 8.22 6.64
C TYR A 29 -2.95 7.66 7.43
N PRO A 30 -2.97 7.73 8.77
CA PRO A 30 -1.89 7.19 9.59
C PRO A 30 -1.63 5.72 9.31
N ILE A 31 -0.36 5.30 9.29
CA ILE A 31 0.01 3.91 8.95
C ILE A 31 -0.59 2.89 9.93
N ASN A 32 -0.78 3.29 11.19
CA ASN A 32 -1.40 2.47 12.22
C ASN A 32 -2.91 2.25 12.02
N SER A 33 -3.56 3.03 11.13
CA SER A 33 -4.95 2.86 10.75
C SER A 33 -5.12 1.90 9.57
N LEU A 34 -4.05 1.62 8.83
CA LEU A 34 -4.07 0.68 7.72
C LEU A 34 -4.33 -0.74 8.24
N HIS A 35 -5.46 -1.30 7.85
CA HIS A 35 -5.85 -2.66 8.21
C HIS A 35 -5.41 -3.68 7.17
N TYR A 36 -5.54 -3.32 5.89
CA TYR A 36 -5.20 -4.19 4.77
C TYR A 36 -4.91 -3.34 3.52
N CYS A 37 -4.05 -3.83 2.62
CA CYS A 37 -3.96 -3.30 1.27
C CYS A 37 -3.59 -4.40 0.28
N ALA A 38 -3.99 -4.22 -0.97
CA ALA A 38 -3.71 -5.16 -2.05
C ALA A 38 -3.61 -4.44 -3.39
N ALA A 39 -2.82 -5.02 -4.29
CA ALA A 39 -2.82 -4.68 -5.69
C ALA A 39 -3.61 -5.75 -6.42
N VAL A 40 -4.73 -5.36 -7.02
CA VAL A 40 -5.70 -6.28 -7.63
C VAL A 40 -6.07 -5.84 -9.04
N ARG A 41 -6.62 -6.75 -9.82
CA ARG A 41 -7.23 -6.49 -11.12
C ARG A 41 -8.52 -7.27 -11.23
N TYR A 42 -9.49 -6.66 -11.92
CA TYR A 42 -10.72 -7.34 -12.28
C TYR A 42 -10.44 -8.41 -13.33
N VAL A 43 -10.96 -9.62 -13.11
CA VAL A 43 -10.84 -10.74 -14.02
C VAL A 43 -12.18 -11.46 -14.12
N ASN A 44 -12.57 -11.78 -15.34
CA ASN A 44 -13.68 -12.68 -15.60
C ASN A 44 -13.13 -14.11 -15.79
N VAL A 45 -13.34 -14.98 -14.79
CA VAL A 45 -12.87 -16.38 -14.84
C VAL A 45 -13.96 -17.37 -15.27
N SER A 46 -15.09 -16.90 -15.80
CA SER A 46 -16.19 -17.76 -16.28
C SER A 46 -15.80 -18.75 -17.39
N GLY A 47 -14.74 -18.47 -18.16
CA GLY A 47 -14.21 -19.37 -19.18
C GLY A 47 -13.28 -20.47 -18.66
N TYR A 48 -12.95 -20.48 -17.37
CA TYR A 48 -12.09 -21.51 -16.77
C TYR A 48 -12.93 -22.49 -15.93
N ALA A 49 -12.59 -23.78 -15.98
CA ALA A 49 -13.24 -24.84 -15.19
C ALA A 49 -12.82 -24.78 -13.70
N ILE A 50 -13.05 -23.64 -13.05
CA ILE A 50 -12.74 -23.38 -11.65
C ILE A 50 -14.08 -23.35 -10.89
N GLU A 51 -14.22 -24.15 -9.84
CA GLU A 51 -15.39 -24.09 -8.96
C GLU A 51 -15.55 -22.68 -8.39
N GLY A 52 -16.73 -22.08 -8.59
CA GLY A 52 -16.98 -20.67 -8.24
C GLY A 52 -16.56 -19.67 -9.31
N GLY A 53 -16.53 -20.07 -10.59
CA GLY A 53 -16.35 -19.19 -11.74
C GLY A 53 -17.21 -17.91 -11.68
N GLY A 54 -16.76 -16.86 -12.37
CA GLY A 54 -17.44 -15.55 -12.37
C GLY A 54 -16.48 -14.37 -12.40
N GLU A 55 -17.03 -13.20 -12.11
CA GLU A 55 -16.33 -11.92 -12.11
C GLU A 55 -15.75 -11.64 -10.72
N ARG A 56 -14.44 -11.39 -10.62
CA ARG A 56 -13.80 -11.12 -9.33
C ARG A 56 -12.53 -10.28 -9.45
N PHE A 57 -12.13 -9.68 -8.34
CA PHE A 57 -10.81 -9.07 -8.20
C PHE A 57 -9.80 -10.12 -7.76
N LEU A 58 -8.72 -10.25 -8.52
CA LEU A 58 -7.60 -11.13 -8.20
C LEU A 58 -6.34 -10.30 -7.93
N PRO A 59 -5.48 -10.75 -7.00
CA PRO A 59 -4.14 -10.18 -6.82
C PRO A 59 -3.36 -10.11 -8.13
N LEU A 60 -2.54 -9.07 -8.34
CA LEU A 60 -1.78 -8.90 -9.59
C LEU A 60 -0.71 -9.96 -9.82
N ASP A 61 -0.32 -10.71 -8.79
CA ASP A 61 0.57 -11.87 -8.88
C ASP A 61 -0.17 -13.17 -9.23
N SER A 62 -1.51 -13.14 -9.32
CA SER A 62 -2.29 -14.26 -9.84
C SER A 62 -2.01 -14.49 -11.33
N PRO A 63 -1.82 -15.74 -11.79
CA PRO A 63 -1.60 -16.03 -13.20
C PRO A 63 -2.76 -15.57 -14.12
N PHE A 64 -3.98 -15.44 -13.57
CA PHE A 64 -5.14 -14.95 -14.31
C PHE A 64 -5.22 -13.41 -14.38
N ALA A 65 -4.42 -12.72 -13.57
CA ALA A 65 -4.42 -11.27 -13.42
C ALA A 65 -3.10 -10.61 -13.84
N ASN A 66 -2.08 -11.40 -14.21
CA ASN A 66 -0.74 -10.91 -14.59
C ASN A 66 -0.64 -10.47 -16.07
N ASN A 67 -1.78 -10.25 -16.73
CA ASN A 67 -1.85 -9.94 -18.15
C ASN A 67 -1.80 -8.42 -18.34
N ASP A 68 -1.28 -7.94 -19.47
CA ASP A 68 -1.35 -6.51 -19.85
C ASP A 68 -2.73 -6.13 -20.43
N ASP A 69 -3.83 -6.61 -19.82
CA ASP A 69 -5.18 -6.24 -20.25
C ASP A 69 -5.41 -4.75 -19.95
N THR A 70 -5.51 -3.94 -21.01
CA THR A 70 -5.73 -2.49 -20.94
C THR A 70 -7.17 -2.15 -20.58
N ARG A 71 -8.13 -3.08 -20.72
CA ARG A 71 -9.54 -2.85 -20.38
C ARG A 71 -9.78 -2.82 -18.88
N HIS A 72 -8.96 -3.54 -18.12
CA HIS A 72 -9.07 -3.65 -16.67
C HIS A 72 -7.77 -3.20 -16.01
N PRO A 73 -7.66 -1.89 -15.69
CA PRO A 73 -6.44 -1.35 -15.13
C PRO A 73 -6.15 -1.95 -13.75
N PRO A 74 -4.87 -2.01 -13.35
CA PRO A 74 -4.49 -2.42 -12.01
C PRO A 74 -5.03 -1.43 -10.98
N ILE A 75 -5.47 -1.94 -9.84
CA ILE A 75 -6.05 -1.16 -8.75
C ILE A 75 -5.22 -1.39 -7.48
N PHE A 76 -4.82 -0.32 -6.82
CA PHE A 76 -4.37 -0.37 -5.44
C PHE A 76 -5.59 -0.15 -4.53
N ALA A 77 -5.90 -1.12 -3.67
CA ALA A 77 -6.97 -1.01 -2.69
C ALA A 77 -6.39 -0.99 -1.28
N ALA A 78 -6.86 -0.08 -0.43
CA ALA A 78 -6.46 0.06 0.95
C ALA A 78 -7.69 0.14 1.86
N ILE A 79 -7.66 -0.58 2.98
CA ILE A 79 -8.70 -0.59 3.99
C ILE A 79 -8.13 0.06 5.25
N PHE A 80 -8.75 1.15 5.68
CA PHE A 80 -8.39 1.86 6.90
C PHE A 80 -9.44 1.66 7.99
N ARG A 81 -9.00 1.62 9.24
CA ARG A 81 -9.86 1.66 10.40
C ARG A 81 -10.00 3.10 10.87
N ARG A 82 -11.23 3.61 10.96
CA ARG A 82 -11.46 4.94 11.55
C ARG A 82 -10.97 4.97 12.99
N THR A 83 -10.21 6.01 13.32
CA THR A 83 -9.67 6.23 14.67
C THR A 83 -10.57 7.13 15.53
N THR A 84 -11.55 7.79 14.93
CA THR A 84 -12.51 8.68 15.60
C THR A 84 -13.94 8.32 15.21
N GLY A 85 -14.90 8.58 16.12
CA GLY A 85 -16.31 8.31 15.87
C GLY A 85 -16.65 6.81 15.81
N ILE A 86 -17.58 6.45 14.92
CA ILE A 86 -18.05 5.07 14.74
C ILE A 86 -16.91 4.21 14.18
N LYS A 87 -16.58 3.12 14.88
CA LYS A 87 -15.51 2.19 14.49
C LYS A 87 -15.94 1.33 13.31
N VAL A 88 -15.68 1.83 12.10
CA VAL A 88 -15.90 1.12 10.84
C VAL A 88 -14.60 0.96 10.05
N LEU A 89 -14.61 0.05 9.09
CA LEU A 89 -13.58 -0.08 8.07
C LEU A 89 -14.00 0.70 6.82
N GLU A 90 -13.08 1.47 6.26
CA GLU A 90 -13.27 2.24 5.03
C GLU A 90 -12.35 1.69 3.95
N CYS A 91 -12.91 1.32 2.80
CA CYS A 91 -12.15 0.81 1.66
C CYS A 91 -11.98 1.92 0.62
N HIS A 92 -10.74 2.15 0.21
CA HIS A 92 -10.36 3.12 -0.81
C HIS A 92 -9.67 2.38 -1.94
N ALA A 93 -10.15 2.57 -3.16
CA ALA A 93 -9.59 1.96 -4.36
C ALA A 93 -9.06 3.05 -5.30
N PHE A 94 -7.85 2.84 -5.81
CA PHE A 94 -7.12 3.76 -6.67
C PHE A 94 -6.73 3.05 -7.96
N ILE A 95 -7.14 3.58 -9.09
CA ILE A 95 -6.73 3.08 -10.40
C ILE A 95 -5.28 3.50 -10.64
N CYS A 96 -4.42 2.54 -10.98
CA CYS A 96 -3.00 2.77 -11.25
C CYS A 96 -2.70 2.68 -12.74
N THR A 97 -1.70 3.42 -13.21
CA THR A 97 -1.28 3.44 -14.62
C THR A 97 -0.64 2.12 -15.05
N ASN A 98 -0.02 1.37 -14.12
CA ASN A 98 0.59 0.08 -14.40
C ASN A 98 0.68 -0.79 -13.13
N ALA A 99 0.88 -2.10 -13.33
CA ALA A 99 0.92 -3.07 -12.24
C ALA A 99 2.12 -2.87 -11.31
N LYS A 100 3.25 -2.35 -11.83
CA LYS A 100 4.45 -2.06 -11.03
C LYS A 100 4.17 -0.98 -9.99
N ALA A 101 3.43 0.07 -10.35
CA ALA A 101 3.01 1.15 -9.46
C ALA A 101 2.11 0.62 -8.33
N ALA A 102 1.07 -0.14 -8.67
CA ALA A 102 0.16 -0.73 -7.68
C ALA A 102 0.90 -1.66 -6.70
N ASN A 103 1.76 -2.54 -7.21
CA ASN A 103 2.57 -3.43 -6.38
C ASN A 103 3.61 -2.68 -5.53
N ALA A 104 4.17 -1.57 -6.03
CA ALA A 104 5.08 -0.72 -5.27
C ALA A 104 4.38 -0.11 -4.06
N LEU A 105 3.15 0.40 -4.24
CA LEU A 105 2.34 0.94 -3.15
C LEU A 105 2.12 -0.10 -2.04
N VAL A 106 1.75 -1.34 -2.41
CA VAL A 106 1.59 -2.44 -1.43
C VAL A 106 2.88 -2.69 -0.65
N ARG A 107 4.03 -2.81 -1.34
CA ARG A 107 5.33 -3.04 -0.68
C ARG A 107 5.72 -1.90 0.25
N CYS A 108 5.53 -0.65 -0.18
CA CYS A 108 5.81 0.52 0.64
C CYS A 108 4.91 0.57 1.88
N CYS A 109 3.62 0.25 1.73
CA CYS A 109 2.69 0.18 2.87
C CYS A 109 3.08 -0.91 3.87
N PHE A 110 3.45 -2.09 3.37
CA PHE A 110 3.93 -3.19 4.21
C PHE A 110 5.18 -2.79 4.99
N HIS A 111 6.15 -2.15 4.32
CA HIS A 111 7.38 -1.70 4.95
C HIS A 111 7.12 -0.64 6.03
N ALA A 112 6.37 0.41 5.69
CA ALA A 112 6.01 1.46 6.65
C ALA A 112 5.24 0.91 7.86
N TYR A 113 4.32 -0.04 7.64
CA TYR A 113 3.58 -0.67 8.73
C TYR A 113 4.49 -1.50 9.63
N ALA A 114 5.34 -2.35 9.05
CA ALA A 114 6.29 -3.18 9.79
C ALA A 114 7.23 -2.31 10.63
N GLU A 115 7.83 -1.27 10.05
CA GLU A 115 8.69 -0.32 10.77
C GLU A 115 7.96 0.33 11.96
N SER A 116 6.69 0.74 11.77
CA SER A 116 5.90 1.34 12.84
C SER A 116 5.62 0.37 14.01
N MET A 117 5.54 -0.94 13.74
CA MET A 117 5.35 -1.96 14.78
C MET A 117 6.64 -2.20 15.57
N TYR A 118 7.80 -2.24 14.89
CA TYR A 118 9.10 -2.40 15.55
C TYR A 118 9.41 -1.22 16.48
N VAL A 119 9.14 0.01 16.04
CA VAL A 119 9.35 1.20 16.89
C VAL A 119 8.51 1.13 18.15
N LYS A 120 7.22 0.76 18.04
CA LYS A 120 6.33 0.59 19.21
C LYS A 120 6.80 -0.51 20.17
N LEU A 121 7.43 -1.56 19.65
CA LEU A 121 8.00 -2.63 20.48
C LEU A 121 9.26 -2.14 21.20
N GLU A 122 10.14 -1.41 20.52
CA GLU A 122 11.34 -0.80 21.12
C GLU A 122 10.98 0.22 22.20
N GLU A 123 9.91 1.00 22.02
CA GLU A 123 9.38 1.94 23.05
C GLU A 123 8.82 1.21 24.28
N ARG A 124 8.19 0.04 24.09
CA ARG A 124 7.63 -0.76 25.19
C ARG A 124 8.68 -1.52 25.99
N ILE A 125 9.84 -1.80 25.41
CA ILE A 125 10.93 -2.52 26.06
C ILE A 125 12.20 -1.66 25.98
N PRO A 126 12.40 -0.76 26.95
CA PRO A 126 13.64 0.00 27.07
C PRO A 126 14.82 -0.99 27.19
N GLY A 127 15.72 -1.01 26.20
CA GLY A 127 16.92 -1.88 26.19
C GLY A 127 17.04 -2.81 24.98
N LEU A 128 16.01 -2.96 24.14
CA LEU A 128 16.08 -3.83 22.96
C LEU A 128 17.13 -3.37 21.92
N LYS A 129 17.43 -2.06 21.89
CA LYS A 129 18.50 -1.48 21.04
C LYS A 129 19.88 -2.06 21.34
N ALA A 130 20.22 -2.27 22.62
CA ALA A 130 21.52 -2.80 23.02
C ALA A 130 21.74 -4.25 22.56
N ILE A 131 20.67 -5.06 22.50
CA ILE A 131 20.73 -6.45 22.05
C ILE A 131 20.82 -6.54 20.52
N LYS A 132 20.11 -5.64 19.82
CA LYS A 132 20.10 -5.55 18.35
C LYS A 132 21.43 -5.00 17.80
N GLU A 133 22.06 -4.05 18.48
CA GLU A 133 23.40 -3.56 18.13
C GLU A 133 24.48 -4.63 18.32
N ALA A 134 24.38 -5.45 19.38
CA ALA A 134 25.27 -6.60 19.57
C ALA A 134 25.14 -7.66 18.45
N SER A 135 23.94 -7.81 17.85
CA SER A 135 23.70 -8.72 16.72
C SER A 135 24.03 -8.11 15.35
N ARG A 136 24.05 -6.79 15.20
CA ARG A 136 24.33 -6.07 13.94
C ARG A 136 25.81 -5.94 13.61
N SER A 137 26.70 -6.22 14.56
CA SER A 137 28.16 -6.21 14.34
C SER A 137 28.65 -7.27 13.32
N ALA A 138 27.77 -8.14 12.82
CA ALA A 138 28.07 -9.19 11.84
C ALA A 138 27.49 -8.96 10.43
N SER A 139 26.90 -7.80 10.10
CA SER A 139 26.31 -7.58 8.76
C SER A 139 26.59 -6.17 8.22
N PRO A 140 26.91 -6.01 6.92
CA PRO A 140 27.22 -4.70 6.34
C PRO A 140 25.97 -3.78 6.31
N PRO A 141 26.17 -2.45 6.30
CA PRO A 141 25.09 -1.49 6.50
C PRO A 141 24.17 -1.41 5.28
N SER A 142 22.86 -1.65 5.48
CA SER A 142 21.82 -1.41 4.47
C SER A 142 21.46 0.08 4.41
N GLU A 143 21.45 0.63 3.20
CA GLU A 143 21.17 2.02 2.86
C GLU A 143 19.87 2.60 3.45
N ARG A 144 19.91 3.92 3.63
CA ARG A 144 18.86 4.81 4.16
C ARG A 144 17.48 4.56 3.53
N ALA A 145 16.46 4.69 4.40
CA ALA A 145 15.04 4.62 4.11
C ALA A 145 14.65 5.19 2.73
N ALA A 146 14.11 4.33 1.89
CA ALA A 146 13.65 4.67 0.56
C ALA A 146 12.43 5.60 0.64
N ARG A 147 12.64 6.89 0.37
CA ARG A 147 11.57 7.79 -0.03
C ARG A 147 11.08 7.34 -1.40
N CYS A 148 9.96 6.63 -1.47
CA CYS A 148 9.35 6.30 -2.75
C CYS A 148 8.54 7.50 -3.24
N ASP A 149 9.24 8.55 -3.70
CA ASP A 149 8.63 9.63 -4.46
C ASP A 149 8.38 9.14 -5.89
N GLN A 150 7.42 8.24 -6.09
CA GLN A 150 6.89 8.00 -7.43
C GLN A 150 5.92 9.14 -7.78
N CYS A 151 6.48 10.24 -8.28
CA CYS A 151 5.75 11.19 -9.10
C CYS A 151 5.37 10.46 -10.41
N PHE A 152 4.17 9.92 -10.50
CA PHE A 152 3.61 9.51 -11.78
C PHE A 152 3.05 10.77 -12.47
N ARG A 153 3.68 11.16 -13.58
CA ARG A 153 3.01 11.94 -14.63
C ARG A 153 2.15 11.00 -15.47
#